data_AF-A0AAU4Q0R2-F1
#
_entry.id   AF-A0AAU4Q0R2-F1
#
_cell.length_a   1.000
_cell.length_b   1.000
_cell.length_c   1.000
_cell.angle_alpha   90.00
_cell.angle_beta   90.00
_cell.angle_gamma   90.00
#
_symmetry.space_group_name_H-M   'P 1'
#
loop_
_entity.id
_entity.type
_entity.pdbx_description
1 polymer ?
#
loop_
_entity_poly.entity_id
_entity_poly.type
_entity_poly.pdbx_seq_one_letter_code
_entity_poly.pdbx_strand_id
1 'polypeptide(L)'
;MTVYIDPPTWPGHDRMWSHLVSDVSYDELHAFAEKLGVPPRAFERDHYDLPSHRYVDAVRAGAVEIGSKELVRRLTDAGLRRPKGRPA
;
A
#
# COMPACT_ATOMS: atom_id res chain seq x y z
N MET A 1 10.41 8.60 -7.61
CA MET A 1 9.98 7.70 -6.53
C MET A 1 8.52 7.41 -6.75
N THR A 2 8.12 6.15 -6.66
CA THR A 2 6.83 5.66 -7.17
C THR A 2 6.17 4.85 -6.09
N VAL A 3 5.02 5.32 -5.62
CA VAL A 3 4.13 4.56 -4.75
C VAL A 3 3.15 3.81 -5.63
N TYR A 4 2.90 2.55 -5.31
CA TYR A 4 2.00 1.69 -6.06
C TYR A 4 0.76 1.35 -5.25
N ILE A 5 -0.38 1.22 -5.93
CA ILE A 5 -1.65 0.82 -5.34
C ILE A 5 -2.27 -0.31 -6.17
N ASP A 6 -2.93 -1.28 -5.53
CA ASP A 6 -3.75 -2.25 -6.24
C ASP A 6 -5.24 -1.88 -6.27
N PRO A 7 -6.01 -2.35 -7.27
CA PRO A 7 -7.45 -2.16 -7.29
C PRO A 7 -8.11 -2.72 -6.02
N PRO A 8 -9.18 -2.10 -5.51
CA PRO A 8 -9.81 -2.50 -4.26
C PRO A 8 -10.57 -3.81 -4.42
N THR A 9 -9.85 -4.92 -4.39
CA THR A 9 -10.35 -6.28 -4.68
C THR A 9 -10.27 -7.20 -3.47
N TRP A 10 -9.69 -6.72 -2.36
CA TRP A 10 -9.61 -7.47 -1.10
C TRP A 10 -10.84 -7.20 -0.21
N PRO A 11 -11.67 -8.23 0.10
CA PRO A 11 -12.82 -8.05 0.97
C PRO A 11 -12.43 -8.06 2.46
N GLY A 12 -13.04 -7.18 3.27
CA GLY A 12 -12.91 -7.19 4.73
C GLY A 12 -13.74 -6.09 5.40
N HIS A 13 -14.28 -6.32 6.60
CA HIS A 13 -15.07 -5.31 7.32
C HIS A 13 -16.14 -4.61 6.46
N ASP A 14 -16.96 -5.40 5.75
CA ASP A 14 -18.05 -4.97 4.87
C ASP A 14 -17.65 -3.98 3.76
N ARG A 15 -16.38 -3.96 3.39
CA ARG A 15 -15.85 -3.10 2.32
C ARG A 15 -14.74 -3.80 1.54
N MET A 16 -14.40 -3.21 0.41
CA MET A 16 -13.22 -3.59 -0.36
C MET A 16 -12.01 -2.73 0.02
N TRP A 17 -10.83 -3.30 -0.08
CA TRP A 17 -9.55 -2.71 0.32
C TRP A 17 -8.51 -2.80 -0.80
N SER A 18 -7.67 -1.77 -0.84
CA SER A 18 -6.47 -1.67 -1.63
C SER A 18 -5.24 -1.66 -0.71
N HIS A 19 -4.11 -2.07 -1.23
CA HIS A 19 -2.80 -2.03 -0.58
C HIS A 19 -1.94 -0.99 -1.29
N LEU A 20 -1.25 -0.19 -0.49
CA LEU A 20 -0.35 0.85 -0.95
C LEU A 20 1.07 0.53 -0.50
N VAL A 21 2.04 0.54 -1.43
CA VAL A 21 3.44 0.18 -1.16
C VAL A 21 4.44 1.09 -1.86
N SER A 22 5.67 1.04 -1.39
CA SER A 22 6.85 1.55 -2.09
C SER A 22 7.79 0.38 -2.44
N ASP A 23 8.52 0.50 -3.54
CA ASP A 23 9.65 -0.37 -3.90
C ASP A 23 11.02 0.25 -3.56
N VAL A 24 11.04 1.37 -2.83
CA VAL A 24 12.27 2.09 -2.45
C VAL A 24 12.46 2.16 -0.94
N SER A 25 11.47 2.64 -0.17
CA SER A 25 11.59 2.74 1.28
C SER A 25 10.23 2.90 1.97
N TYR A 26 10.17 2.62 3.27
CA TYR A 26 8.99 2.95 4.06
C TYR A 26 8.85 4.45 4.30
N ASP A 27 9.95 5.20 4.36
CA ASP A 27 9.91 6.65 4.57
C ASP A 27 9.13 7.37 3.46
N GLU A 28 9.31 6.98 2.19
CA GLU A 28 8.52 7.56 1.11
C GLU A 28 7.05 7.13 1.17
N LEU A 29 6.80 5.89 1.59
CA LEU A 29 5.44 5.36 1.73
C LEU A 29 4.69 6.10 2.85
N HIS A 30 5.34 6.34 3.98
CA HIS A 30 4.82 7.13 5.09
C HIS A 30 4.56 8.57 4.67
N ALA A 31 5.51 9.22 3.98
CA ALA A 31 5.34 10.58 3.50
C ALA A 31 4.19 10.72 2.49
N PHE A 32 3.96 9.71 1.65
CA PHE A 32 2.83 9.69 0.72
C PHE A 32 1.49 9.47 1.44
N ALA A 33 1.45 8.52 2.39
CA ALA A 33 0.26 8.25 3.20
C ALA A 33 -0.14 9.47 4.04
N GLU A 34 0.82 10.19 4.61
CA GLU A 34 0.60 11.44 5.35
C GLU A 34 -0.05 12.51 4.47
N LYS A 35 0.44 12.71 3.23
CA LYS A 35 -0.16 13.65 2.26
C LYS A 35 -1.60 13.30 1.90
N LEU A 36 -1.95 12.01 1.92
CA LEU A 36 -3.32 11.53 1.73
C LEU A 36 -4.21 11.64 2.98
N GLY A 37 -3.64 12.01 4.13
CA GLY A 37 -4.33 11.99 5.42
C GLY A 37 -4.66 10.58 5.90
N VAL A 38 -3.90 9.57 5.46
CA VAL A 38 -4.03 8.19 5.93
C VAL A 38 -3.31 8.08 7.28
N PRO A 39 -3.98 7.60 8.34
CA PRO A 39 -3.39 7.57 9.67
C PRO A 39 -2.26 6.53 9.76
N PRO A 40 -1.17 6.77 10.53
CA PRO A 40 -0.06 5.83 10.66
C PRO A 40 -0.47 4.42 11.11
N ARG A 41 -1.55 4.29 11.88
CA ARG A 41 -2.10 3.00 12.33
C ARG A 41 -2.66 2.10 11.22
N ALA A 42 -2.83 2.63 10.00
CA ALA A 42 -3.22 1.84 8.84
C ALA A 42 -2.02 1.16 8.16
N PHE A 43 -0.80 1.38 8.66
CA PHE A 43 0.40 0.70 8.21
C PHE A 43 0.50 -0.70 8.80
N GLU A 44 0.57 -1.70 7.93
CA GLU A 44 0.66 -3.12 8.24
C GLU A 44 2.03 -3.67 7.86
N ARG A 45 3.07 -3.19 8.56
CA ARG A 45 4.49 -3.64 8.52
C ARG A 45 5.26 -3.28 7.25
N ASP A 46 4.63 -3.35 6.09
CA ASP A 46 5.26 -3.08 4.79
C ASP A 46 4.34 -2.43 3.74
N HIS A 47 3.07 -2.21 4.08
CA HIS A 47 2.08 -1.56 3.23
C HIS A 47 1.06 -0.78 4.07
N TYR A 48 0.28 0.08 3.42
CA TYR A 48 -0.94 0.63 4.01
C TYR A 48 -2.18 -0.05 3.44
N ASP A 49 -3.15 -0.32 4.31
CA ASP A 49 -4.50 -0.74 3.91
C ASP A 49 -5.41 0.46 3.71
N LEU A 50 -5.90 0.63 2.48
CA LEU A 50 -6.78 1.72 2.09
C LEU A 50 -8.19 1.18 1.83
N PRO A 51 -9.24 1.72 2.46
CA PRO A 51 -10.60 1.39 2.09
C PRO A 51 -10.88 1.89 0.67
N SER A 52 -11.69 1.14 -0.10
CA SER A 52 -12.04 1.41 -1.51
C SER A 52 -12.39 2.86 -1.85
N HIS A 53 -13.04 3.62 -0.95
CA HIS A 53 -13.36 5.03 -1.19
C HIS A 53 -12.12 5.95 -1.28
N ARG A 54 -10.96 5.54 -0.75
CA ARG A 54 -9.68 6.28 -0.83
C ARG A 54 -8.85 5.91 -2.07
N TYR A 55 -9.23 4.87 -2.79
CA TYR A 55 -8.49 4.38 -3.96
C TYR A 55 -8.26 5.48 -4.99
N VAL A 56 -9.33 6.17 -5.38
CA VAL A 56 -9.29 7.24 -6.37
C VAL A 56 -8.44 8.41 -5.89
N ASP A 57 -8.46 8.71 -4.59
CA ASP A 57 -7.63 9.78 -4.01
C ASP A 57 -6.14 9.44 -4.10
N ALA A 58 -5.77 8.18 -3.85
CA ALA A 58 -4.39 7.71 -3.97
C ALA A 58 -3.89 7.79 -5.42
N VAL A 59 -4.69 7.34 -6.39
CA VAL A 59 -4.36 7.45 -7.82
C VAL A 59 -4.21 8.92 -8.23
N ARG A 60 -5.14 9.80 -7.80
CA ARG A 60 -5.05 11.25 -8.06
C ARG A 60 -3.84 11.91 -7.42
N ALA A 61 -3.39 11.42 -6.28
CA ALA A 61 -2.17 11.89 -5.61
C ALA A 61 -0.88 11.38 -6.28
N GLY A 62 -0.99 10.54 -7.32
CA GLY A 62 0.14 10.04 -8.10
C GLY A 62 0.58 8.62 -7.78
N ALA A 63 -0.22 7.84 -7.02
CA ALA A 63 0.02 6.41 -6.89
C ALA A 63 -0.22 5.72 -8.25
N VAL A 64 0.68 4.81 -8.61
CA VAL A 64 0.57 4.03 -9.85
C VAL A 64 -0.23 2.76 -9.58
N GLU A 65 -1.36 2.63 -10.27
CA GLU A 65 -2.17 1.42 -10.23
C GLU A 65 -1.42 0.23 -10.85
N ILE A 66 -1.31 -0.86 -10.11
CA ILE A 66 -0.77 -2.16 -10.57
C ILE A 66 -1.58 -3.32 -9.96
N GLY A 67 -1.46 -4.52 -10.50
CA GLY A 67 -2.11 -5.69 -9.90
C GLY A 67 -1.45 -6.13 -8.57
N SER A 68 -2.22 -6.68 -7.63
CA SER A 68 -1.73 -7.13 -6.31
C SER A 68 -0.54 -8.10 -6.39
N LYS A 69 -0.49 -8.96 -7.42
CA LYS A 69 0.64 -9.88 -7.63
C LYS A 69 1.93 -9.14 -7.98
N GLU A 70 1.84 -8.13 -8.85
CA GLU A 70 2.99 -7.30 -9.21
C GLU A 70 3.43 -6.42 -8.03
N LEU A 71 2.46 -5.94 -7.24
CA LEU A 71 2.71 -5.18 -6.03
C LEU A 71 3.55 -5.98 -5.03
N VAL A 72 3.14 -7.23 -4.73
CA VAL A 72 3.91 -8.14 -3.86
C VAL A 72 5.28 -8.47 -4.46
N ARG A 73 5.37 -8.64 -5.79
CA ARG A 73 6.65 -8.91 -6.47
C ARG A 73 7.63 -7.77 -6.26
N ARG A 74 7.23 -6.52 -6.54
CA ARG A 74 8.09 -5.33 -6.37
C ARG A 74 8.52 -5.14 -4.92
N LEU A 75 7.61 -5.29 -3.98
CA LEU A 75 7.91 -5.20 -2.55
C LEU A 75 8.91 -6.28 -2.09
N THR A 76 8.82 -7.48 -2.69
CA THR A 76 9.75 -8.59 -2.42
C THR A 76 11.12 -8.33 -3.05
N ASP A 77 11.16 -7.92 -4.32
CA ASP A 77 12.38 -7.60 -5.06
C ASP A 77 13.14 -6.43 -4.41
N ALA A 78 12.42 -5.49 -3.78
CA ALA A 78 12.99 -4.40 -3.00
C ALA A 78 13.52 -4.82 -1.60
N GLY A 79 13.30 -6.06 -1.16
CA GLY A 79 13.67 -6.51 0.19
C GLY A 79 12.81 -5.92 1.31
N LEU A 80 11.70 -5.28 0.96
CA LEU A 80 10.78 -4.59 1.88
C LEU A 80 9.63 -5.49 2.34
N ARG A 81 9.42 -6.67 1.76
CA ARG A 81 8.32 -7.55 2.21
C ARG A 81 8.52 -8.02 3.66
N ARG A 82 7.50 -7.86 4.51
CA ARG A 82 7.40 -8.32 5.91
C ARG A 82 6.07 -9.08 6.14
N PRO A 83 6.00 -10.37 5.77
CA PRO A 83 4.80 -11.18 5.92
C PRO A 83 4.39 -11.37 7.37
N LYS A 84 3.08 -11.50 7.62
CA LYS A 84 2.57 -11.92 8.91
C LYS A 84 3.06 -13.33 9.25
N GLY A 85 3.60 -13.52 10.45
CA GLY A 85 4.05 -14.82 10.95
C GLY A 85 5.53 -15.16 10.69
N ARG A 86 6.31 -14.28 10.05
CA ARG A 86 7.78 -14.40 10.04
C ARG A 86 8.38 -13.57 11.19
N PRO A 87 9.37 -14.12 11.95
CA PRO A 87 10.15 -13.31 12.89
C PRO A 87 10.87 -12.19 12.14
N ALA A 88 11.05 -11.05 12.83
CA ALA A 88 11.77 -9.88 12.32
C ALA A 88 13.27 -10.16 12.15
#